data_AF-R1DZK1-F1
#
_entry.id   AF-R1DZK1-F1
#
_cell.length_a   1.000
_cell.length_b   1.000
_cell.length_c   1.000
_cell.angle_alpha   90.00
_cell.angle_beta   90.00
_cell.angle_gamma   90.00
#
_symmetry.space_group_name_H-M   'P 1'
#
loop_
_entity.id
_entity.type
_entity.pdbx_description
1 polymer ?
#
loop_
_entity_poly.entity_id
_entity_poly.type
_entity_poly.pdbx_seq_one_letter_code
_entity_poly.pdbx_strand_id
1 'polypeptide(L)'
;MIAATLLAAAVLSIHPIGLRICKNSVCRKAGSADTLDSLFALAAASDQANSNQNGGVALATLQEAFAASRVQACGCLGGCGSGPNVVTTDGGPSDVFHDVYKPSSCAALLDHVGVTVPEAAQRAWLRRMYAMRALRSNKGGEALALLTEALQEASSLKGRAAHLLTLLLEQRADVHEMLRDAPSARDDRERAARLRAMPAPVA
;
A
#
# COMPACT_ATOMS: atom_id res chain seq x y z
N MET A 1 25.78 41.33 34.47
CA MET A 1 26.22 40.00 34.00
C MET A 1 24.95 39.18 33.75
N ILE A 2 24.61 38.99 32.48
CA ILE A 2 23.30 38.53 32.01
C ILE A 2 23.25 37.00 32.08
N ALA A 3 22.22 36.48 32.74
CA ALA A 3 21.95 35.06 32.87
C ALA A 3 21.53 34.48 31.51
N ALA A 4 22.17 33.36 31.14
CA ALA A 4 21.89 32.59 29.95
C ALA A 4 20.51 31.92 30.06
N THR A 5 19.55 32.36 29.23
CA THR A 5 18.30 31.64 29.01
C THR A 5 18.47 30.71 27.82
N LEU A 6 18.79 29.44 28.12
CA LEU A 6 18.66 28.33 27.19
C LEU A 6 17.17 28.10 26.91
N LEU A 7 16.65 28.63 25.80
CA LEU A 7 15.43 28.11 25.20
C LEU A 7 15.83 26.83 24.44
N ALA A 8 15.77 25.69 25.13
CA ALA A 8 15.76 24.40 24.48
C ALA A 8 14.44 24.30 23.70
N ALA A 9 14.51 24.55 22.39
CA ALA A 9 13.43 24.17 21.48
C ALA A 9 13.30 22.64 21.57
N ALA A 10 12.27 22.19 22.29
CA ALA A 10 11.80 20.83 22.18
C ALA A 10 11.39 20.62 20.72
N VAL A 11 12.31 20.08 19.91
CA VAL A 11 11.95 19.40 18.69
C VAL A 11 11.10 18.22 19.16
N LEU A 12 9.78 18.45 19.21
CA LEU A 12 8.81 17.36 19.22
C LEU A 12 9.25 16.46 18.07
N SER A 13 9.80 15.29 18.41
CA SER A 13 10.00 14.24 17.45
C SER A 13 8.60 13.80 17.04
N ILE A 14 8.01 14.53 16.08
CA ILE A 14 6.72 14.23 15.45
C ILE A 14 6.98 12.91 14.74
N HIS A 15 6.81 11.81 15.48
CA HIS A 15 6.74 10.51 14.86
C HIS A 15 5.55 10.59 13.92
N PRO A 16 5.77 10.37 12.62
CA PRO A 16 4.68 10.43 11.68
C PRO A 16 3.56 9.49 12.14
N ILE A 17 2.34 10.01 12.28
CA ILE A 17 1.19 9.18 12.63
C ILE A 17 1.05 8.10 11.55
N GLY A 18 0.93 6.86 11.99
CA GLY A 18 0.78 5.68 11.16
C GLY A 18 -0.38 4.81 11.66
N LEU A 19 -0.53 3.67 11.01
CA LEU A 19 -1.61 2.70 11.22
C LEU A 19 -1.03 1.36 11.67
N ARG A 20 -1.67 0.74 12.65
CA ARG A 20 -1.37 -0.61 13.10
C ARG A 20 -2.57 -1.52 12.89
N ILE A 21 -2.36 -2.62 12.17
CA ILE A 21 -3.40 -3.55 11.75
C ILE A 21 -3.30 -4.84 12.56
N CYS A 22 -4.39 -5.25 13.19
CA CYS A 22 -4.47 -6.52 13.91
C CYS A 22 -4.31 -7.70 12.93
N LYS A 23 -3.16 -8.41 13.00
CA LYS A 23 -2.88 -9.62 12.20
C LYS A 23 -2.88 -10.90 13.05
N ASN A 24 -3.58 -10.90 14.19
CA ASN A 24 -3.65 -12.10 15.05
C ASN A 24 -4.43 -13.22 14.33
N SER A 25 -3.78 -14.37 14.10
CA SER A 25 -4.34 -15.55 13.45
C SER A 25 -5.55 -16.16 14.19
N VAL A 26 -5.69 -15.86 15.49
CA VAL A 26 -6.81 -16.32 16.34
C VAL A 26 -8.06 -15.47 16.13
N CYS A 27 -7.93 -14.19 15.74
CA CYS A 27 -9.09 -13.41 15.31
C CYS A 27 -9.52 -13.93 13.93
N ARG A 28 -10.48 -14.86 13.91
CA ARG A 28 -10.97 -15.67 12.76
C ARG A 28 -11.40 -14.93 11.47
N LYS A 29 -11.20 -13.62 11.31
CA LYS A 29 -11.55 -12.91 10.07
C LYS A 29 -10.36 -12.90 9.09
N ALA A 30 -10.53 -13.63 7.99
CA ALA A 30 -9.58 -13.78 6.88
C ALA A 30 -9.27 -12.48 6.08
N GLY A 31 -9.57 -11.29 6.60
CA GLY A 31 -9.43 -10.01 5.87
C GLY A 31 -8.31 -9.10 6.36
N SER A 32 -7.69 -9.38 7.51
CA SER A 32 -6.65 -8.49 8.07
C SER A 32 -5.38 -8.47 7.23
N ALA A 33 -5.02 -9.60 6.60
CA ALA A 33 -3.89 -9.66 5.67
C ALA A 33 -4.20 -8.84 4.41
N ASP A 34 -5.37 -9.04 3.79
CA ASP A 34 -5.81 -8.25 2.63
C ASP A 34 -5.87 -6.75 2.94
N THR A 35 -6.28 -6.39 4.16
CA THR A 35 -6.35 -5.00 4.64
C THR A 35 -4.96 -4.40 4.81
N LEU A 36 -4.04 -5.14 5.43
CA LEU A 36 -2.65 -4.73 5.56
C LEU A 36 -2.04 -4.49 4.18
N ASP A 37 -2.21 -5.43 3.25
CA ASP A 37 -1.72 -5.31 1.87
C ASP A 37 -2.34 -4.10 1.16
N SER A 38 -3.63 -3.85 1.39
CA SER A 38 -4.34 -2.70 0.81
C SER A 38 -3.79 -1.37 1.33
N LEU A 39 -3.68 -1.22 2.65
CA LEU A 39 -3.14 -0.01 3.26
C LEU A 39 -1.68 0.23 2.83
N PHE A 40 -0.89 -0.84 2.79
CA PHE A 40 0.51 -0.77 2.38
C PHE A 40 0.67 -0.34 0.92
N ALA A 41 -0.04 -0.99 -0.01
CA ALA A 41 0.05 -0.67 -1.44
C ALA A 41 -0.45 0.75 -1.75
N LEU A 42 -1.53 1.20 -1.08
CA LEU A 42 -2.05 2.55 -1.26
C LEU A 42 -1.14 3.61 -0.63
N ALA A 43 -0.54 3.34 0.54
CA ALA A 43 0.45 4.23 1.14
C ALA A 43 1.70 4.38 0.27
N ALA A 44 2.16 3.29 -0.36
CA ALA A 44 3.30 3.32 -1.28
C ALA A 44 3.04 4.18 -2.54
N ALA A 45 1.78 4.29 -2.97
CA ALA A 45 1.38 5.11 -4.10
C ALA A 45 0.98 6.56 -3.71
N SER A 46 1.11 6.93 -2.44
CA SER A 46 0.69 8.23 -1.92
C SER A 46 1.54 9.40 -2.41
N ASP A 47 1.01 10.62 -2.31
CA ASP A 47 1.76 11.82 -2.69
C ASP A 47 3.00 12.02 -1.80
N GLN A 48 2.90 11.66 -0.53
CA GLN A 48 3.98 11.76 0.46
C GLN A 48 5.10 10.73 0.20
N ALA A 49 4.75 9.52 -0.29
CA ALA A 49 5.75 8.55 -0.74
C ALA A 49 6.55 9.06 -1.96
N ASN A 50 5.99 10.02 -2.70
CA ASN A 50 6.56 10.56 -3.92
C ASN A 50 7.22 11.94 -3.75
N SER A 51 6.95 12.66 -2.65
CA SER A 51 7.47 14.02 -2.44
C SER A 51 8.94 14.09 -2.04
N ASN A 52 9.51 12.99 -1.52
CA ASN A 52 10.88 12.96 -0.95
C ASN A 52 11.83 12.01 -1.71
N GLN A 53 11.59 11.81 -3.01
CA GLN A 53 12.38 10.89 -3.83
C GLN A 53 13.65 11.54 -4.35
N ASN A 54 14.71 11.50 -3.54
CA ASN A 54 16.04 11.96 -3.91
C ASN A 54 17.08 10.86 -3.66
N GLY A 55 18.10 10.77 -4.52
CA GLY A 55 19.34 10.04 -4.19
C GLY A 55 19.60 8.73 -4.93
N GLY A 56 19.09 8.54 -6.15
CA GLY A 56 19.48 7.42 -7.02
C GLY A 56 19.03 6.03 -6.55
N VAL A 57 18.35 5.93 -5.41
CA VAL A 57 17.66 4.73 -4.94
C VAL A 57 16.44 4.46 -5.84
N ALA A 58 16.12 3.18 -6.01
CA ALA A 58 14.94 2.78 -6.77
C ALA A 58 13.63 3.35 -6.18
N LEU A 59 12.77 3.86 -7.07
CA LEU A 59 11.46 4.44 -6.72
C LEU A 59 10.59 3.47 -5.91
N ALA A 60 10.46 2.23 -6.39
CA ALA A 60 9.66 1.22 -5.72
C ALA A 60 10.14 0.94 -4.29
N THR A 61 11.46 0.97 -4.06
CA THR A 61 12.07 0.78 -2.74
C THR A 61 11.80 1.94 -1.81
N LEU A 62 11.88 3.19 -2.30
CA LEU A 62 11.54 4.37 -1.50
C LEU A 62 10.06 4.40 -1.11
N GLN A 63 9.18 4.06 -2.06
CA GLN A 63 7.74 3.97 -1.85
C GLN A 63 7.38 2.88 -0.83
N GLU A 64 8.02 1.72 -0.92
CA GLU A 64 7.88 0.62 0.03
C GLU A 64 8.37 1.00 1.44
N ALA A 65 9.54 1.64 1.54
CA ALA A 65 10.09 2.11 2.81
C ALA A 65 9.17 3.15 3.48
N PHE A 66 8.60 4.06 2.68
CA PHE A 66 7.59 5.00 3.19
C PHE A 66 6.36 4.25 3.72
N ALA A 67 5.79 3.33 2.94
CA ALA A 67 4.63 2.56 3.36
C ALA A 67 4.90 1.78 4.67
N ALA A 68 6.07 1.15 4.80
CA ALA A 68 6.49 0.45 6.01
C ALA A 68 6.64 1.37 7.24
N SER A 69 7.01 2.65 7.04
CA SER A 69 7.05 3.64 8.12
C SER A 69 5.65 4.08 8.58
N ARG A 70 4.63 3.91 7.73
CA ARG A 70 3.24 4.36 7.98
C ARG A 70 2.27 3.24 8.32
N VAL A 71 2.54 2.02 7.90
CA VAL A 71 1.60 0.89 7.97
C VAL A 71 2.33 -0.31 8.56
N GLN A 72 1.88 -0.77 9.73
CA GLN A 72 2.50 -1.86 10.46
C GLN A 72 1.48 -2.93 10.87
N ALA A 73 1.93 -4.17 10.95
CA ALA A 73 1.15 -5.21 11.62
C ALA A 73 1.32 -5.12 13.14
N CYS A 74 0.27 -5.48 13.89
CA CYS A 74 0.33 -5.62 15.34
C CYS A 74 -0.40 -6.88 15.83
N GLY A 75 -0.32 -7.10 17.14
CA GLY A 75 -1.07 -8.14 17.83
C GLY A 75 -2.58 -7.87 17.88
N CYS A 76 -3.29 -8.60 18.74
CA CYS A 76 -4.73 -8.43 18.92
C CYS A 76 -5.05 -7.02 19.46
N LEU A 77 -6.04 -6.36 18.87
CA LEU A 77 -6.55 -5.06 19.33
C LEU A 77 -7.87 -5.17 20.12
N GLY A 78 -8.30 -6.38 20.47
CA GLY A 78 -9.65 -6.62 21.00
C GLY A 78 -10.72 -6.53 19.92
N GLY A 79 -11.98 -6.77 20.28
CA GLY A 79 -13.12 -6.71 19.33
C GLY A 79 -13.00 -7.72 18.17
N CYS A 80 -12.41 -8.91 18.39
CA CYS A 80 -12.35 -9.94 17.36
C CYS A 80 -13.79 -10.28 16.89
N GLY A 81 -13.97 -10.46 15.58
CA GLY A 81 -15.28 -10.68 14.97
C GLY A 81 -15.85 -9.43 14.30
N SER A 82 -15.41 -8.23 14.69
CA SER A 82 -15.89 -6.97 14.13
C SER A 82 -15.24 -6.55 12.81
N GLY A 83 -14.18 -7.21 12.35
CA GLY A 83 -13.50 -6.84 11.10
C GLY A 83 -11.99 -6.96 11.20
N PRO A 84 -11.26 -6.62 10.13
CA PRO A 84 -9.93 -6.06 10.25
C PRO A 84 -10.00 -4.83 11.17
N ASN A 85 -9.25 -4.89 12.27
CA ASN A 85 -9.20 -3.82 13.27
C ASN A 85 -7.91 -3.03 13.06
N VAL A 86 -8.03 -1.70 12.99
CA VAL A 86 -6.91 -0.78 12.75
C VAL A 86 -6.90 0.30 13.81
N VAL A 87 -5.73 0.72 14.26
CA VAL A 87 -5.54 1.86 15.20
C VAL A 87 -4.45 2.80 14.69
N THR A 88 -4.51 4.06 15.12
CA THR A 88 -3.45 5.06 14.89
C THR A 88 -2.29 4.90 15.87
N THR A 89 -1.12 5.44 15.53
CA THR A 89 0.08 5.42 16.39
C THR A 89 0.34 6.73 17.15
N ASP A 90 -0.61 7.66 17.18
CA ASP A 90 -0.47 9.01 17.70
C ASP A 90 -0.52 9.13 19.24
N GLY A 91 -0.66 8.02 19.95
CA GLY A 91 -0.54 7.97 21.42
C GLY A 91 -1.73 8.58 22.19
N GLY A 92 -2.77 9.03 21.49
CA GLY A 92 -4.06 9.39 22.08
C GLY A 92 -4.92 8.16 22.44
N PRO A 93 -6.16 8.35 22.95
CA PRO A 93 -7.11 7.25 23.05
C PRO A 93 -7.33 6.67 21.65
N SER A 94 -6.81 5.46 21.45
CA SER A 94 -6.76 4.81 20.13
C SER A 94 -8.14 4.31 19.75
N ASP A 95 -8.85 5.09 18.92
CA ASP A 95 -10.06 4.63 18.28
C ASP A 95 -9.72 3.40 17.42
N VAL A 96 -10.46 2.31 17.64
CA VAL A 96 -10.32 1.10 16.83
C VAL A 96 -11.27 1.23 15.64
N PHE A 97 -10.69 1.36 14.45
CA PHE A 97 -11.43 1.34 13.20
C PHE A 97 -11.73 -0.11 12.83
N HIS A 98 -13.01 -0.41 12.60
CA HIS A 98 -13.50 -1.75 12.25
C HIS A 98 -13.87 -1.84 10.77
N ASP A 99 -13.89 -3.07 10.25
CA ASP A 99 -14.29 -3.40 8.87
C ASP A 99 -13.61 -2.53 7.79
N VAL A 100 -12.34 -2.20 8.02
CA VAL A 100 -11.49 -1.47 7.06
C VAL A 100 -11.02 -2.46 6.00
N TYR A 101 -11.75 -2.64 4.90
CA TYR A 101 -11.34 -3.56 3.83
C TYR A 101 -11.57 -3.03 2.41
N LYS A 102 -12.37 -1.97 2.23
CA LYS A 102 -12.61 -1.36 0.92
C LYS A 102 -11.46 -0.39 0.61
N PRO A 103 -10.99 -0.29 -0.66
CA PRO A 103 -9.93 0.65 -1.02
C PRO A 103 -10.23 2.10 -0.63
N SER A 104 -11.49 2.53 -0.73
CA SER A 104 -11.91 3.87 -0.31
C SER A 104 -11.84 4.07 1.21
N SER A 105 -12.21 3.05 2.00
CA SER A 105 -12.07 3.07 3.46
C SER A 105 -10.60 3.10 3.88
N CYS A 106 -9.75 2.32 3.21
CA CYS A 106 -8.31 2.35 3.43
C CYS A 106 -7.71 3.72 3.09
N ALA A 107 -8.10 4.31 1.96
CA ALA A 107 -7.64 5.63 1.56
C ALA A 107 -8.09 6.74 2.52
N ALA A 108 -9.35 6.70 2.99
CA ALA A 108 -9.85 7.66 3.98
C ALA A 108 -9.08 7.56 5.32
N LEU A 109 -8.74 6.34 5.74
CA LEU A 109 -7.95 6.13 6.95
C LEU A 109 -6.49 6.58 6.79
N LEU A 110 -5.92 6.40 5.59
CA LEU A 110 -4.60 6.95 5.26
C LEU A 110 -4.61 8.48 5.26
N ASP A 111 -5.66 9.09 4.70
CA ASP A 111 -5.83 10.55 4.69
C ASP A 111 -5.95 11.11 6.12
N HIS A 112 -6.66 10.40 7.01
CA HIS A 112 -6.75 10.73 8.43
C HIS A 112 -5.37 10.80 9.13
N VAL A 113 -4.39 10.02 8.68
CA VAL A 113 -3.00 10.06 9.19
C VAL A 113 -2.04 10.90 8.32
N GLY A 114 -2.58 11.72 7.42
CA GLY A 114 -1.83 12.64 6.57
C GLY A 114 -1.15 11.96 5.37
N VAL A 115 -1.69 10.83 4.89
CA VAL A 115 -1.21 10.10 3.71
C VAL A 115 -2.28 10.16 2.61
N THR A 116 -2.05 11.03 1.63
CA THR A 116 -2.99 11.31 0.54
C THR A 116 -2.80 10.31 -0.58
N VAL A 117 -3.85 9.54 -0.89
CA VAL A 117 -3.81 8.47 -1.89
C VAL A 117 -4.48 8.93 -3.19
N PRO A 118 -3.77 8.91 -4.34
CA PRO A 118 -4.36 9.22 -5.63
C PRO A 118 -5.54 8.32 -5.97
N GLU A 119 -6.62 8.89 -6.52
CA GLU A 119 -7.84 8.14 -6.85
C GLU A 119 -7.57 6.99 -7.85
N ALA A 120 -6.66 7.20 -8.80
CA ALA A 120 -6.24 6.19 -9.75
C ALA A 120 -5.63 4.95 -9.07
N ALA A 121 -4.88 5.13 -7.97
CA ALA A 121 -4.34 4.01 -7.18
C ALA A 121 -5.46 3.24 -6.48
N GLN A 122 -6.48 3.93 -5.98
CA GLN A 122 -7.65 3.31 -5.36
C GLN A 122 -8.44 2.47 -6.37
N ARG A 123 -8.69 3.01 -7.57
CA ARG A 123 -9.38 2.29 -8.65
C ARG A 123 -8.58 1.08 -9.14
N ALA A 124 -7.26 1.24 -9.34
CA ALA A 124 -6.38 0.14 -9.69
C ALA A 124 -6.43 -1.00 -8.66
N TRP A 125 -6.36 -0.65 -7.37
CA TRP A 125 -6.42 -1.65 -6.29
C TRP A 125 -7.79 -2.33 -6.20
N LEU A 126 -8.89 -1.59 -6.42
CA LEU A 126 -10.23 -2.16 -6.49
C LEU A 126 -10.35 -3.21 -7.60
N ARG A 127 -9.84 -2.92 -8.80
CA ARG A 127 -9.80 -3.88 -9.92
C ARG A 127 -8.99 -5.12 -9.56
N ARG A 128 -7.83 -4.96 -8.92
CA ARG A 128 -7.03 -6.07 -8.39
C ARG A 128 -7.81 -6.92 -7.38
N MET A 129 -8.56 -6.33 -6.46
CA MET A 129 -9.40 -7.08 -5.53
C MET A 129 -10.47 -7.92 -6.25
N TYR A 130 -11.10 -7.37 -7.29
CA TYR A 130 -12.04 -8.13 -8.12
C TYR A 130 -11.34 -9.24 -8.89
N ALA A 131 -10.13 -9.01 -9.41
CA ALA A 131 -9.35 -10.07 -10.06
C ALA A 131 -9.06 -11.24 -9.11
N MET A 132 -8.67 -10.95 -7.86
CA MET A 132 -8.44 -12.00 -6.85
C MET A 132 -9.71 -12.78 -6.52
N ARG A 133 -10.89 -12.11 -6.54
CA ARG A 133 -12.18 -12.80 -6.40
C ARG A 133 -12.47 -13.70 -7.60
N ALA A 134 -12.21 -13.23 -8.82
CA ALA A 134 -12.36 -14.03 -10.04
C ALA A 134 -11.45 -15.28 -10.02
N LEU A 135 -10.19 -15.15 -9.56
CA LEU A 135 -9.28 -16.30 -9.38
C LEU A 135 -9.82 -17.32 -8.38
N ARG A 136 -10.36 -16.89 -7.24
CA ARG A 136 -11.00 -17.80 -6.27
C ARG A 136 -12.21 -18.53 -6.85
N SER A 137 -12.84 -17.96 -7.87
CA SER A 137 -13.93 -18.59 -8.63
C SER A 137 -13.47 -19.33 -9.88
N ASN A 138 -12.15 -19.58 -10.03
CA ASN A 138 -11.53 -20.26 -11.17
C ASN A 138 -11.80 -19.56 -12.53
N LYS A 139 -11.95 -18.23 -12.52
CA LYS A 139 -12.18 -17.41 -13.71
C LYS A 139 -10.91 -16.67 -14.13
N GLY A 140 -9.92 -17.41 -14.61
CA GLY A 140 -8.60 -16.87 -14.97
C GLY A 140 -8.67 -15.77 -16.05
N GLY A 141 -9.51 -15.93 -17.08
CA GLY A 141 -9.68 -14.91 -18.12
C GLY A 141 -10.29 -13.59 -17.60
N GLU A 142 -11.26 -13.68 -16.70
CA GLU A 142 -11.85 -12.49 -16.05
C GLU A 142 -10.81 -11.80 -15.15
N ALA A 143 -10.02 -12.58 -14.39
CA ALA A 143 -8.94 -12.04 -13.58
C ALA A 143 -7.87 -11.33 -14.42
N LEU A 144 -7.51 -11.89 -15.58
CA LEU A 144 -6.55 -11.29 -16.50
C LEU A 144 -7.05 -9.93 -17.05
N ALA A 145 -8.33 -9.85 -17.43
CA ALA A 145 -8.94 -8.61 -17.88
C ALA A 145 -8.93 -7.54 -16.77
N LEU A 146 -9.35 -7.91 -15.56
CA LEU A 146 -9.39 -7.01 -14.41
C LEU A 146 -7.99 -6.52 -14.00
N LEU A 147 -6.95 -7.36 -14.05
CA LEU A 147 -5.57 -6.94 -13.79
C LEU A 147 -5.03 -6.02 -14.91
N THR A 148 -5.46 -6.22 -16.15
CA THR A 148 -5.12 -5.32 -17.25
C THR A 148 -5.75 -3.94 -17.07
N GLU A 149 -7.03 -3.87 -16.66
CA GLU A 149 -7.68 -2.61 -16.29
C GLU A 149 -6.98 -1.94 -15.09
N ALA A 150 -6.59 -2.73 -14.07
CA ALA A 150 -5.85 -2.22 -12.91
C ALA A 150 -4.53 -1.55 -13.32
N LEU A 151 -3.80 -2.16 -14.25
CA LEU A 151 -2.57 -1.60 -14.79
C LEU A 151 -2.82 -0.31 -15.57
N GLN A 152 -3.91 -0.22 -16.34
CA GLN A 152 -4.26 1.01 -17.07
C GLN A 152 -4.53 2.17 -16.12
N GLU A 153 -5.31 1.94 -15.05
CA GLU A 153 -5.56 2.94 -14.00
C GLU A 153 -4.25 3.41 -13.35
N ALA A 154 -3.41 2.46 -12.91
CA ALA A 154 -2.14 2.78 -12.25
C ALA A 154 -1.10 3.44 -13.18
N SER A 155 -1.15 3.15 -14.49
CA SER A 155 -0.20 3.70 -15.47
C SER A 155 -0.31 5.22 -15.62
N SER A 156 -1.48 5.79 -15.30
CA SER A 156 -1.67 7.25 -15.26
C SER A 156 -0.74 7.95 -14.24
N LEU A 157 -0.29 7.22 -13.20
CA LEU A 157 0.59 7.71 -12.15
C LEU A 157 2.08 7.58 -12.51
N LYS A 158 2.43 6.86 -13.59
CA LYS A 158 3.81 6.62 -14.02
C LYS A 158 4.68 6.11 -12.86
N GLY A 159 5.90 6.66 -12.69
CA GLY A 159 6.81 6.30 -11.59
C GLY A 159 6.24 6.54 -10.19
N ARG A 160 5.21 7.38 -10.03
CA ARG A 160 4.56 7.64 -8.72
C ARG A 160 3.84 6.43 -8.13
N ALA A 161 3.62 5.41 -8.94
CA ALA A 161 3.04 4.14 -8.55
C ALA A 161 3.96 2.95 -8.88
N ALA A 162 5.28 3.14 -8.93
CA ALA A 162 6.23 2.09 -9.33
C ALA A 162 6.07 0.81 -8.49
N HIS A 163 5.92 0.91 -7.17
CA HIS A 163 5.63 -0.23 -6.30
C HIS A 163 4.30 -0.91 -6.65
N LEU A 164 3.21 -0.15 -6.75
CA LEU A 164 1.88 -0.69 -7.12
C LEU A 164 1.89 -1.35 -8.51
N LEU A 165 2.49 -0.72 -9.51
CA LEU A 165 2.63 -1.27 -10.86
C LEU A 165 3.41 -2.58 -10.85
N THR A 166 4.48 -2.66 -10.06
CA THR A 166 5.27 -3.88 -9.88
C THR A 166 4.39 -5.02 -9.34
N LEU A 167 3.63 -4.77 -8.27
CA LEU A 167 2.72 -5.77 -7.69
C LEU A 167 1.66 -6.25 -8.69
N LEU A 168 1.08 -5.34 -9.46
CA LEU A 168 0.06 -5.67 -10.46
C LEU A 168 0.63 -6.49 -11.62
N LEU A 169 1.84 -6.16 -12.08
CA LEU A 169 2.52 -6.90 -13.14
C LEU A 169 2.88 -8.32 -12.71
N GLU A 170 3.39 -8.50 -11.49
CA GLU A 170 3.67 -9.85 -10.97
C GLU A 170 2.42 -10.71 -10.88
N GLN A 171 1.35 -10.15 -10.31
CA GLN A 171 0.09 -10.88 -10.21
C GLN A 171 -0.48 -11.23 -11.58
N ARG A 172 -0.34 -10.33 -12.56
CA ARG A 172 -0.79 -10.63 -13.93
C ARG A 172 0.09 -11.67 -14.60
N ALA A 173 1.40 -11.67 -14.35
CA ALA A 173 2.31 -12.70 -14.82
C ALA A 173 1.93 -14.09 -14.27
N ASP A 174 1.60 -14.18 -12.99
CA ASP A 174 1.15 -15.44 -12.38
C ASP A 174 -0.15 -15.95 -13.03
N VAL A 175 -1.08 -15.05 -13.35
CA VAL A 175 -2.30 -15.41 -14.10
C VAL A 175 -1.97 -15.88 -15.52
N HIS A 176 -1.04 -15.22 -16.22
CA HIS A 176 -0.58 -15.68 -17.53
C HIS A 176 0.01 -17.09 -17.45
N GLU A 177 0.82 -17.41 -16.43
CA GLU A 177 1.34 -18.77 -16.24
C GLU A 177 0.24 -19.80 -15.96
N MET A 178 -0.74 -19.47 -15.12
CA MET A 178 -1.91 -20.32 -14.88
C MET A 178 -2.65 -20.64 -16.19
N LEU A 179 -2.70 -19.67 -17.11
CA LEU A 179 -3.30 -19.80 -18.44
C LEU A 179 -2.34 -20.37 -19.50
N ARG A 180 -1.13 -20.80 -19.10
CA ARG A 180 -0.08 -21.36 -19.97
C ARG A 180 0.46 -20.40 -21.03
N ASP A 181 0.39 -19.10 -20.76
CA ASP A 181 0.93 -18.02 -21.59
C ASP A 181 2.29 -17.54 -21.06
N ALA A 182 3.32 -18.37 -21.23
CA ALA A 182 4.67 -18.07 -20.74
C ALA A 182 5.33 -16.81 -21.36
N PRO A 183 5.14 -16.47 -22.66
CA PRO A 183 5.67 -15.23 -23.22
C PRO A 183 5.14 -13.98 -22.49
N SER A 184 3.83 -13.85 -22.32
CA SER A 184 3.25 -12.67 -21.65
C SER A 184 3.64 -12.60 -20.16
N ALA A 185 3.73 -13.75 -19.48
CA ALA A 185 4.23 -13.79 -18.10
C ALA A 185 5.65 -13.25 -17.98
N ARG A 186 6.53 -13.61 -18.92
CA ARG A 186 7.91 -13.11 -18.97
C ARG A 186 7.95 -11.60 -19.19
N ASP A 187 7.19 -11.10 -20.17
CA ASP A 187 7.13 -9.68 -20.49
C ASP A 187 6.71 -8.84 -19.28
N ASP A 188 5.71 -9.31 -18.52
CA ASP A 188 5.27 -8.63 -17.30
C ASP A 188 6.32 -8.66 -16.20
N ARG A 189 7.02 -9.78 -16.00
CA ARG A 189 8.11 -9.86 -15.01
C ARG A 189 9.29 -8.98 -15.38
N GLU A 190 9.64 -8.90 -16.65
CA GLU A 190 10.68 -7.98 -17.12
C GLU A 190 10.29 -6.51 -16.91
N ARG A 191 9.03 -6.16 -17.18
CA ARG A 191 8.50 -4.82 -16.88
C ARG A 191 8.53 -4.51 -15.39
N ALA A 192 8.15 -5.47 -14.55
CA ALA A 192 8.22 -5.34 -13.09
C ALA A 192 9.67 -5.14 -12.63
N ALA A 193 10.61 -5.93 -13.16
CA ALA A 193 12.03 -5.78 -12.87
C ALA A 193 12.58 -4.40 -13.27
N ARG A 194 12.18 -3.87 -14.44
CA ARG A 194 12.55 -2.51 -14.87
C ARG A 194 12.01 -1.43 -13.93
N LEU A 195 10.77 -1.58 -13.46
CA LEU A 195 10.17 -0.64 -12.50
C LEU A 195 10.85 -0.69 -11.13
N ARG A 196 11.22 -1.88 -10.65
CA ARG A 196 12.00 -2.04 -9.42
C ARG A 196 13.39 -1.41 -9.51
N ALA A 197 14.00 -1.41 -10.68
CA ALA A 197 15.31 -0.81 -10.89
C ALA A 197 15.23 0.68 -11.25
N MET A 198 14.04 1.25 -11.43
CA MET A 198 13.85 2.63 -11.87
C MET A 198 14.36 3.59 -10.78
N PRO A 199 15.43 4.38 -11.04
CA PRO A 199 15.96 5.29 -10.05
C PRO A 199 14.99 6.46 -9.83
N ALA A 200 14.98 7.00 -8.61
CA ALA A 200 14.36 8.29 -8.35
C ALA A 200 15.00 9.37 -9.23
N PRO A 201 14.20 10.29 -9.81
CA PRO A 201 14.75 11.42 -10.55
C PRO A 201 15.69 12.21 -9.63
N VAL A 202 16.85 12.59 -10.16
CA VAL A 202 17.78 13.47 -9.47
C VAL A 202 17.24 14.89 -9.66
N ALA A 203 16.92 15.56 -8.55
CA ALA A 203 16.49 16.96 -8.53
C ALA A 203 17.59 17.91 -9.00
#